data_AF-A0A352AL01-F1
#
_entry.id   AF-A0A352AL01-F1
#
_cell.length_a   1.000
_cell.length_b   1.000
_cell.length_c   1.000
_cell.angle_alpha   90.00
_cell.angle_beta   90.00
_cell.angle_gamma   90.00
#
_symmetry.space_group_name_H-M   'P 1'
#
loop_
_entity.id
_entity.type
_entity.pdbx_description
1 polymer ?
#
loop_
_entity_poly.entity_id
_entity_poly.type
_entity_poly.pdbx_seq_one_letter_code
_entity_poly.pdbx_strand_id
1 'polypeptide(L)'
;MALPEDVASYNQNSLNTLIRAIKGGQGNFSLILARCNYTTLREQIVQQLQEQCPLTVRELLLEQSVKTLYSTIETKLGQEEPSAVMVFGLESVSALEQLLRATNRVREEFRNFAFPLVLWINDEVLQKLIRLVPDFESWATSVEFKIATAELIDFIEQTTDKVFAKILDAGANLFLDNAALNLGIGSPRRVELESAR
;
A
#
# COMPACT_ATOMS: atom_id res chain seq x y z
N MET A 1 -17.28 -4.74 17.75
CA MET A 1 -17.72 -3.94 16.59
C MET A 1 -17.41 -2.49 16.94
N ALA A 2 -16.45 -1.86 16.27
CA ALA A 2 -16.05 -0.48 16.56
C ALA A 2 -17.00 0.49 15.84
N LEU A 3 -17.32 1.62 16.46
CA LEU A 3 -18.17 2.63 15.82
C LEU A 3 -17.39 3.37 14.72
N PRO A 4 -18.06 3.94 13.70
CA PRO A 4 -17.38 4.70 12.65
C PRO A 4 -16.48 5.84 13.18
N GLU A 5 -16.91 6.53 14.23
CA GLU A 5 -16.12 7.58 14.90
C GLU A 5 -14.85 7.05 15.57
N ASP A 6 -14.89 5.82 16.10
CA ASP A 6 -13.72 5.16 16.69
C ASP A 6 -12.67 4.83 15.62
N VAL A 7 -13.11 4.39 14.44
CA VAL A 7 -12.22 4.05 13.32
C VAL A 7 -11.62 5.30 12.69
N ALA A 8 -12.39 6.36 12.49
CA ALA A 8 -11.87 7.64 12.00
C ALA A 8 -10.81 8.20 12.96
N SER A 9 -11.08 8.20 14.27
CA SER A 9 -10.13 8.62 15.30
C SER A 9 -8.88 7.74 15.33
N TYR A 10 -9.04 6.42 15.16
CA TYR A 10 -7.93 5.49 15.06
C TYR A 10 -7.04 5.79 13.84
N ASN A 11 -7.63 5.94 12.65
CA ASN A 11 -6.88 6.26 11.42
C ASN A 11 -6.17 7.61 11.52
N GLN A 12 -6.79 8.60 12.15
CA GLN A 12 -6.13 9.89 12.39
C GLN A 12 -4.92 9.76 13.32
N ASN A 13 -5.01 8.92 14.36
CA ASN A 13 -3.88 8.61 15.22
C ASN A 13 -2.78 7.84 14.48
N SER A 14 -3.14 6.90 13.62
CA SER A 14 -2.21 6.19 12.72
C SER A 14 -1.53 7.15 11.75
N LEU A 15 -2.26 8.08 11.13
CA LEU A 15 -1.71 9.11 10.25
C LEU A 15 -0.71 10.01 11.01
N ASN A 16 -1.08 10.48 12.20
CA ASN A 16 -0.18 11.25 13.06
C ASN A 16 1.09 10.48 13.40
N THR A 17 0.97 9.16 13.61
CA THR A 17 2.11 8.28 13.89
C THR A 17 3.01 8.14 12.68
N LEU A 18 2.43 7.94 11.48
CA LEU A 18 3.16 7.89 10.22
C LEU A 18 3.92 9.20 9.95
N ILE A 19 3.26 10.35 10.10
CA ILE A 19 3.88 11.67 9.93
C ILE A 19 5.05 11.86 10.91
N ARG A 20 4.89 11.45 12.17
CA ARG A 20 5.98 11.53 13.17
C ARG A 20 7.15 10.61 12.81
N ALA A 21 6.88 9.39 12.36
CA ALA A 21 7.91 8.44 11.96
C ALA A 21 8.71 8.96 10.74
N ILE A 22 8.01 9.55 9.76
CA ILE A 22 8.64 10.21 8.61
C ILE A 22 9.51 11.39 9.08
N LYS A 23 8.99 12.30 9.91
CA LYS A 23 9.74 13.44 10.42
C LYS A 23 10.96 13.03 11.24
N GLY A 24 10.82 12.02 12.10
CA GLY A 24 11.91 11.51 12.94
C GLY A 24 12.98 10.76 12.16
N GLY A 25 12.63 10.19 11.01
CA GLY A 25 13.56 9.50 10.11
C GLY A 25 14.26 10.41 9.10
N GLN A 26 13.94 11.70 9.03
CA GLN A 26 14.54 12.59 8.03
C GLN A 26 16.08 12.56 8.08
N GLY A 27 16.72 12.43 6.92
CA GLY A 27 18.18 12.38 6.80
C GLY A 27 18.80 11.01 7.10
N ASN A 28 18.00 10.02 7.54
CA ASN A 28 18.48 8.67 7.85
C ASN A 28 17.52 7.62 7.28
N PHE A 29 18.01 6.41 7.07
CA PHE A 29 17.14 5.30 6.72
C PHE A 29 16.28 4.88 7.93
N SER A 30 14.98 4.83 7.70
CA SER A 30 14.05 4.05 8.53
C SER A 30 13.03 3.37 7.62
N LEU A 31 12.65 2.14 7.96
CA LEU A 31 11.64 1.40 7.23
C LEU A 31 10.30 1.52 7.94
N ILE A 32 9.27 1.95 7.20
CA ILE A 32 7.91 2.06 7.72
C ILE A 32 7.00 1.23 6.83
N LEU A 33 6.22 0.32 7.42
CA LEU A 33 5.19 -0.43 6.71
C LEU A 33 3.84 0.23 6.99
N ALA A 34 3.30 0.92 6.00
CA ALA A 34 1.96 1.49 6.05
C ALA A 34 0.96 0.44 5.56
N ARG A 35 0.31 -0.25 6.50
CA ARG A 35 -0.62 -1.34 6.22
C ARG A 35 -2.01 -0.79 5.96
N CYS A 36 -2.49 -0.95 4.74
CA CYS A 36 -3.82 -0.54 4.32
C CYS A 36 -4.33 -1.49 3.22
N ASN A 37 -5.44 -2.17 3.49
CA ASN A 37 -6.04 -3.14 2.56
C ASN A 37 -7.01 -2.50 1.56
N TYR A 38 -7.30 -1.20 1.68
CA TYR A 38 -8.35 -0.54 0.90
C TYR A 38 -7.75 0.63 0.13
N THR A 39 -7.76 0.54 -1.20
CA THR A 39 -7.12 1.54 -2.07
C THR A 39 -7.69 2.94 -1.87
N THR A 40 -9.02 3.07 -1.75
CA THR A 40 -9.67 4.38 -1.52
C THR A 40 -9.23 5.02 -0.21
N LEU A 41 -9.16 4.23 0.88
CA LEU A 41 -8.69 4.73 2.17
C LEU A 41 -7.22 5.13 2.09
N ARG A 42 -6.38 4.34 1.42
CA ARG A 42 -4.97 4.66 1.20
C ARG A 42 -4.81 6.01 0.49
N GLU A 43 -5.55 6.23 -0.59
CA GLU A 43 -5.52 7.51 -1.34
C GLU A 43 -5.93 8.69 -0.46
N GLN A 44 -7.01 8.54 0.33
CA GLN A 44 -7.44 9.58 1.28
C GLN A 44 -6.37 9.89 2.34
N ILE A 45 -5.74 8.87 2.91
CA ILE A 45 -4.70 9.04 3.93
C ILE A 45 -3.44 9.67 3.32
N VAL A 46 -3.06 9.28 2.12
CA VAL A 46 -1.91 9.87 1.40
C VAL A 46 -2.16 11.35 1.12
N GLN A 47 -3.36 11.71 0.67
CA GLN A 47 -3.72 13.11 0.47
C GLN A 47 -3.65 13.91 1.77
N GLN A 48 -4.24 13.41 2.86
CA GLN A 48 -4.16 14.07 4.17
C GLN A 48 -2.72 14.18 4.68
N LEU A 49 -1.87 13.19 4.40
CA LEU A 49 -0.45 13.23 4.73
C LEU A 49 0.25 14.35 3.98
N GLN A 50 0.02 14.51 2.68
CA GLN A 50 0.59 15.60 1.88
C GLN A 50 0.15 16.97 2.39
N GLU A 51 -1.11 17.11 2.83
CA GLU A 51 -1.64 18.37 3.37
C GLU A 51 -1.07 18.71 4.76
N GLN A 52 -0.83 17.71 5.61
CA GLN A 52 -0.40 17.88 7.00
C GLN A 52 1.12 17.78 7.21
N CYS A 53 1.84 17.19 6.25
CA CYS A 53 3.28 17.00 6.32
C CYS A 53 4.01 18.11 5.55
N PRO A 54 4.83 18.94 6.22
CA PRO A 54 5.56 20.03 5.57
C PRO A 54 6.79 19.55 4.76
N LEU A 55 7.04 18.24 4.70
CA LEU A 55 8.23 17.65 4.08
C LEU A 55 7.95 17.27 2.63
N THR A 56 8.99 17.29 1.79
CA THR A 56 8.87 16.80 0.41
C THR A 56 8.87 15.28 0.42
N VAL A 57 7.69 14.68 0.26
CA VAL A 57 7.51 13.22 0.21
C VAL A 57 7.35 12.80 -1.24
N ARG A 58 8.24 11.92 -1.71
CA ARG A 58 8.20 11.40 -3.08
C ARG A 58 7.38 10.13 -3.17
N GLU A 59 6.39 10.11 -4.04
CA GLU A 59 5.57 8.92 -4.31
C GLU A 59 6.09 8.15 -5.52
N LEU A 60 6.28 6.84 -5.36
CA LEU A 60 6.75 5.92 -6.39
C LEU A 60 5.77 4.75 -6.53
N LEU A 61 5.13 4.65 -7.69
CA LEU A 61 4.33 3.48 -8.05
C LEU A 61 5.22 2.43 -8.74
N LEU A 62 5.21 1.19 -8.24
CA LEU A 62 5.90 0.06 -8.86
C LEU A 62 5.10 -0.46 -10.04
N GLU A 63 5.80 -0.81 -11.11
CA GLU A 63 5.23 -1.51 -12.24
C GLU A 63 5.18 -3.02 -11.97
N GLN A 64 4.24 -3.72 -12.61
CA GLN A 64 4.04 -5.16 -12.39
C GLN A 64 5.30 -5.98 -12.74
N SER A 65 6.10 -5.51 -13.69
CA SER A 65 7.31 -6.16 -14.20
C SER A 65 8.58 -5.91 -13.37
N VAL A 66 8.49 -5.13 -12.28
CA VAL A 66 9.66 -4.81 -11.44
C VAL A 66 10.23 -6.09 -10.81
N LYS A 67 11.56 -6.21 -10.84
CA LYS A 67 12.28 -7.38 -10.31
C LYS A 67 13.04 -7.09 -9.01
N THR A 68 13.38 -5.83 -8.76
CA THR A 68 14.24 -5.41 -7.65
C THR A 68 13.70 -4.12 -7.06
N LEU A 69 13.49 -4.08 -5.74
CA LEU A 69 12.95 -2.91 -5.08
C LEU A 69 13.99 -1.78 -5.00
N TYR A 70 15.17 -2.07 -4.46
CA TYR A 70 16.22 -1.09 -4.21
C TYR A 70 16.59 -0.28 -5.46
N SER A 71 17.03 -0.96 -6.53
CA SER A 71 17.47 -0.30 -7.76
C SER A 71 16.33 0.42 -8.48
N THR A 72 15.08 -0.03 -8.32
CA THR A 72 13.93 0.67 -8.90
C THR A 72 13.68 1.99 -8.18
N ILE A 73 13.79 2.02 -6.85
CA ILE A 73 13.71 3.26 -6.08
C ILE A 73 14.83 4.21 -6.52
N GLU A 74 16.07 3.74 -6.53
CA GLU A 74 17.23 4.54 -6.93
C GLU A 74 17.09 5.10 -8.34
N THR A 75 16.69 4.27 -9.31
CA THR A 75 16.49 4.69 -10.71
C THR A 75 15.37 5.72 -10.85
N LYS A 76 14.25 5.55 -10.13
CA LYS A 76 13.12 6.49 -10.20
C LYS A 76 13.40 7.81 -9.48
N LEU A 77 14.24 7.81 -8.45
CA LEU A 77 14.68 9.03 -7.78
C LEU A 77 15.73 9.78 -8.59
N GLY A 78 16.65 9.08 -9.25
CA GLY A 78 17.71 9.72 -10.03
C GLY A 78 18.61 10.61 -9.18
N GLN A 79 18.47 11.93 -9.31
CA GLN A 79 19.21 12.94 -8.52
C GLN A 79 18.32 13.66 -7.50
N GLU A 80 17.06 13.24 -7.34
CA GLU A 80 16.15 13.80 -6.34
C GLU A 80 16.60 13.37 -4.94
N GLU A 81 16.65 14.33 -4.01
CA GLU A 81 16.91 14.08 -2.58
C GLU A 81 15.64 14.41 -1.76
N PRO A 82 14.60 13.56 -1.83
CA PRO A 82 13.37 13.82 -1.09
C PRO A 82 13.57 13.63 0.41
N SER A 83 12.73 14.28 1.21
CA SER A 83 12.76 14.12 2.67
C SER A 83 12.19 12.77 3.12
N ALA A 84 11.43 12.09 2.26
CA ALA A 84 10.85 10.77 2.47
C ALA A 84 10.40 10.16 1.14
N VAL A 85 10.32 8.83 1.07
CA VAL A 85 9.82 8.12 -0.11
C VAL A 85 8.69 7.18 0.27
N MET A 86 7.55 7.28 -0.42
CA MET A 86 6.43 6.33 -0.33
C MET A 86 6.40 5.45 -1.58
N VAL A 87 6.41 4.14 -1.39
CA VAL A 87 6.36 3.15 -2.46
C VAL A 87 5.02 2.42 -2.45
N PHE A 88 4.39 2.33 -3.61
CA PHE A 88 3.08 1.71 -3.82
C PHE A 88 3.15 0.59 -4.86
N GLY A 89 2.16 -0.31 -4.85
CA GLY A 89 1.97 -1.29 -5.92
C GLY A 89 2.77 -2.59 -5.75
N LEU A 90 3.30 -2.86 -4.55
CA LEU A 90 3.95 -4.14 -4.24
C LEU A 90 3.00 -5.32 -4.45
N GLU A 91 1.72 -5.13 -4.12
CA GLU A 91 0.64 -6.11 -4.29
C GLU A 91 0.38 -6.48 -5.76
N SER A 92 0.79 -5.64 -6.71
CA SER A 92 0.59 -5.84 -8.15
C SER A 92 1.82 -6.39 -8.87
N VAL A 93 2.95 -6.59 -8.18
CA VAL A 93 4.17 -7.12 -8.80
C VAL A 93 4.01 -8.60 -9.12
N SER A 94 4.14 -8.97 -10.40
CA SER A 94 3.90 -10.34 -10.87
C SER A 94 4.87 -11.35 -10.24
N ALA A 95 6.09 -10.90 -9.95
CA ALA A 95 7.20 -11.67 -9.41
C ALA A 95 7.48 -11.33 -7.93
N LEU A 96 6.46 -10.99 -7.14
CA LEU A 96 6.63 -10.43 -5.79
C LEU A 96 7.56 -11.25 -4.89
N GLU A 97 7.42 -12.58 -4.81
CA GLU A 97 8.30 -13.40 -3.95
C GLU A 97 9.78 -13.31 -4.36
N GLN A 98 10.05 -13.23 -5.66
CA GLN A 98 11.41 -13.12 -6.19
C GLN A 98 11.98 -11.73 -5.91
N LEU A 99 11.15 -10.68 -6.07
CA LEU A 99 11.49 -9.32 -5.69
C LEU A 99 11.83 -9.23 -4.21
N LEU A 100 10.99 -9.79 -3.33
CA LEU A 100 11.25 -9.79 -1.89
C LEU A 100 12.57 -10.52 -1.58
N ARG A 101 12.79 -11.73 -2.11
CA ARG A 101 14.07 -12.43 -1.92
C ARG A 101 15.28 -11.62 -2.40
N ALA A 102 15.14 -10.87 -3.49
CA ALA A 102 16.19 -9.96 -3.97
C ALA A 102 16.40 -8.81 -2.98
N THR A 103 15.33 -8.20 -2.45
CA THR A 103 15.39 -7.17 -1.41
C THR A 103 16.19 -7.63 -0.19
N ASN A 104 15.98 -8.85 0.30
CA ASN A 104 16.73 -9.34 1.46
C ASN A 104 18.22 -9.53 1.22
N ARG A 105 18.62 -9.83 -0.03
CA ARG A 105 20.03 -9.99 -0.40
C ARG A 105 20.78 -8.66 -0.36
N VAL A 106 20.11 -7.57 -0.73
CA VAL A 106 20.68 -6.22 -0.76
C VAL A 106 20.14 -5.34 0.39
N ARG A 107 19.62 -5.96 1.46
CA ARG A 107 18.95 -5.21 2.54
C ARG A 107 19.84 -4.11 3.11
N GLU A 108 21.14 -4.37 3.28
CA GLU A 108 22.08 -3.41 3.87
C GLU A 108 22.24 -2.16 2.99
N GLU A 109 22.04 -2.28 1.68
CA GLU A 109 22.07 -1.14 0.76
C GLU A 109 20.98 -0.12 1.07
N PHE A 110 19.81 -0.56 1.57
CA PHE A 110 18.74 0.36 1.96
C PHE A 110 19.17 1.34 3.06
N ARG A 111 20.15 0.96 3.90
CA ARG A 111 20.69 1.86 4.94
C ARG A 111 21.45 3.05 4.37
N ASN A 112 21.84 3.00 3.10
CA ASN A 112 22.48 4.11 2.40
C ASN A 112 21.46 5.21 2.01
N PHE A 113 20.16 4.95 2.07
CA PHE A 113 19.16 5.98 1.85
C PHE A 113 19.18 7.02 2.98
N ALA A 114 19.34 8.29 2.62
CA ALA A 114 19.29 9.42 3.55
C ALA A 114 17.83 9.88 3.82
N PHE A 115 16.87 8.97 3.76
CA PHE A 115 15.45 9.26 3.93
C PHE A 115 14.69 8.04 4.48
N PRO A 116 13.57 8.26 5.19
CA PRO A 116 12.65 7.20 5.56
C PRO A 116 11.94 6.63 4.32
N LEU A 117 11.86 5.31 4.26
CA LEU A 117 11.17 4.55 3.23
C LEU A 117 9.86 4.00 3.79
N VAL A 118 8.75 4.46 3.24
CA VAL A 118 7.40 3.97 3.55
C VAL A 118 6.97 3.01 2.46
N LEU A 119 6.73 1.75 2.81
CA LEU A 119 6.12 0.77 1.92
C LEU A 119 4.64 0.67 2.23
N TRP A 120 3.79 1.03 1.28
CA TRP A 120 2.36 0.80 1.36
C TRP A 120 2.06 -0.65 0.98
N ILE A 121 1.50 -1.40 1.92
CA ILE A 121 1.30 -2.84 1.79
C ILE A 121 -0.09 -3.24 2.26
N ASN A 122 -0.59 -4.34 1.71
CA ASN A 122 -1.74 -5.06 2.24
C ASN A 122 -1.29 -6.26 3.07
N ASP A 123 -2.25 -6.97 3.66
CA ASP A 123 -2.01 -8.14 4.50
C ASP A 123 -1.26 -9.25 3.76
N GLU A 124 -1.57 -9.47 2.48
CA GLU A 124 -0.92 -10.50 1.67
C GLU A 124 0.58 -10.21 1.51
N VAL A 125 0.92 -8.96 1.20
CA VAL A 125 2.33 -8.52 1.09
C VAL A 125 3.02 -8.61 2.45
N LEU A 126 2.36 -8.22 3.54
CA LEU A 126 2.92 -8.35 4.90
C LEU A 126 3.25 -9.80 5.26
N GLN A 127 2.32 -10.74 5.00
CA GLN A 127 2.55 -12.16 5.24
C GLN A 127 3.75 -12.69 4.45
N LYS A 128 3.90 -12.27 3.18
CA LYS A 128 5.06 -12.62 2.36
C LYS A 128 6.34 -11.98 2.88
N LEU A 129 6.30 -10.73 3.36
CA LEU A 129 7.45 -10.06 3.97
C LEU A 129 7.97 -10.82 5.19
N ILE A 130 7.11 -11.10 6.16
CA ILE A 130 7.46 -11.84 7.39
C ILE A 130 8.03 -13.23 7.04
N ARG A 131 7.43 -13.93 6.08
CA ARG A 131 7.85 -15.29 5.71
C ARG A 131 9.14 -15.34 4.91
N LEU A 132 9.32 -14.43 3.95
CA LEU A 132 10.39 -14.53 2.94
C LEU A 132 11.61 -13.66 3.27
N VAL A 133 11.40 -12.58 4.02
CA VAL A 133 12.43 -11.56 4.28
C VAL A 133 12.35 -11.03 5.73
N PRO A 134 12.38 -11.92 6.75
CA PRO A 134 12.22 -11.52 8.15
C PRO A 134 13.29 -10.53 8.62
N ASP A 135 14.52 -10.61 8.12
CA ASP A 135 15.58 -9.68 8.51
C ASP A 135 15.28 -8.24 8.06
N PHE A 136 14.75 -8.07 6.86
CA PHE A 136 14.34 -6.76 6.36
C PHE A 136 13.09 -6.25 7.07
N GLU A 137 12.10 -7.13 7.30
CA GLU A 137 10.90 -6.81 8.06
C GLU A 137 11.23 -6.40 9.51
N SER A 138 12.25 -7.01 10.14
CA SER A 138 12.66 -6.67 11.51
C SER A 138 13.11 -5.23 11.72
N TRP A 139 13.46 -4.50 10.64
CA TRP A 139 13.80 -3.09 10.70
C TRP A 139 12.58 -2.16 10.65
N ALA A 140 11.41 -2.72 10.31
CA ALA A 140 10.22 -1.95 10.08
C ALA A 140 9.52 -1.52 11.36
N THR A 141 9.00 -0.29 11.33
CA THR A 141 7.86 0.10 12.18
C THR A 141 6.58 -0.03 11.37
N SER A 142 5.56 -0.68 11.93
CA SER A 142 4.26 -0.85 11.24
C SER A 142 3.23 0.18 11.72
N VAL A 143 2.47 0.73 10.77
CA VAL A 143 1.33 1.62 11.02
C VAL A 143 0.12 1.05 10.29
N GLU A 144 -0.97 0.79 11.00
CA GLU A 144 -2.18 0.16 10.45
C GLU A 144 -3.31 1.18 10.23
N PHE A 145 -3.97 1.07 9.08
CA PHE A 145 -5.19 1.81 8.74
C PHE A 145 -6.35 0.83 8.53
N LYS A 146 -7.51 1.17 9.09
CA LYS A 146 -8.71 0.32 9.11
C LYS A 146 -9.86 1.02 8.40
N ILE A 147 -10.63 0.29 7.59
CA ILE A 147 -11.87 0.83 7.04
C ILE A 147 -12.97 0.81 8.11
N ALA A 148 -13.81 1.85 8.16
CA ALA A 148 -14.99 1.80 9.01
C ALA A 148 -16.03 0.83 8.42
N THR A 149 -16.85 0.18 9.25
CA THR A 149 -17.90 -0.74 8.74
C THR A 149 -18.88 -0.04 7.79
N ALA A 150 -19.17 1.25 8.01
CA ALA A 150 -20.02 2.04 7.12
C ALA A 150 -19.35 2.33 5.77
N GLU A 151 -18.07 2.74 5.78
CA GLU A 151 -17.28 2.94 4.56
C GLU A 151 -17.06 1.63 3.79
N LEU A 152 -17.00 0.51 4.50
CA LEU A 152 -16.95 -0.82 3.91
C LEU A 152 -18.28 -1.16 3.21
N ILE A 153 -19.42 -0.81 3.81
CA ILE A 153 -20.73 -0.95 3.15
C ILE A 153 -20.77 -0.08 1.90
N ASP A 154 -20.39 1.19 1.98
CA ASP A 154 -20.32 2.08 0.82
C ASP A 154 -19.37 1.55 -0.26
N PHE A 155 -18.23 0.98 0.14
CA PHE A 155 -17.29 0.34 -0.78
C PHE A 155 -17.90 -0.90 -1.46
N ILE A 156 -18.68 -1.71 -0.74
CA ILE A 156 -19.41 -2.86 -1.29
C ILE A 156 -20.50 -2.38 -2.25
N GLU A 157 -21.25 -1.33 -1.89
CA GLU A 157 -22.31 -0.75 -2.73
C GLU A 157 -21.73 -0.16 -4.02
N GLN A 158 -20.71 0.70 -3.92
CA GLN A 158 -19.99 1.21 -5.10
C GLN A 158 -19.40 0.07 -5.92
N THR A 159 -18.99 -1.01 -5.26
CA THR A 159 -18.45 -2.16 -5.96
C THR A 159 -19.49 -2.91 -6.76
N THR A 160 -20.66 -3.09 -6.16
CA THR A 160 -21.85 -3.65 -6.77
C THR A 160 -22.28 -2.80 -7.96
N ASP A 161 -22.36 -1.48 -7.81
CA ASP A 161 -22.75 -0.55 -8.87
C ASP A 161 -21.79 -0.60 -10.06
N LYS A 162 -20.47 -0.60 -9.82
CA LYS A 162 -19.47 -0.71 -10.89
C LYS A 162 -19.57 -2.06 -11.63
N VAL A 163 -19.92 -3.14 -10.93
CA VAL A 163 -20.14 -4.45 -11.56
C VAL A 163 -21.42 -4.43 -12.40
N PHE A 164 -22.51 -3.90 -11.86
CA PHE A 164 -23.77 -3.74 -12.59
C PHE A 164 -23.64 -2.86 -13.83
N ALA A 165 -22.94 -1.72 -13.73
CA ALA A 165 -22.66 -0.85 -14.86
C ALA A 165 -21.89 -1.58 -15.96
N LYS A 166 -20.85 -2.35 -15.60
CA LYS A 166 -20.11 -3.18 -16.57
C LYS A 166 -20.97 -4.26 -17.23
N ILE A 167 -21.91 -4.87 -16.49
CA ILE A 167 -22.86 -5.85 -17.04
C ILE A 167 -23.85 -5.18 -18.00
N LEU A 168 -24.36 -3.98 -17.63
CA LEU A 168 -25.25 -3.21 -18.48
C LEU A 168 -24.56 -2.78 -19.79
N ASP A 169 -23.33 -2.29 -19.70
CA ASP A 169 -22.51 -1.88 -20.84
C ASP A 169 -22.13 -3.06 -21.76
N ALA A 170 -21.90 -4.24 -21.19
CA ALA A 170 -21.62 -5.45 -21.96
C ALA A 170 -22.85 -6.04 -22.68
N GLY A 171 -24.06 -5.57 -22.31
CA GLY A 171 -25.33 -6.08 -22.82
C GLY A 171 -25.73 -7.42 -22.19
N ALA A 172 -27.05 -7.63 -22.03
CA ALA A 172 -27.67 -8.72 -21.25
C ALA A 172 -27.36 -10.17 -21.69
N ASN A 173 -26.48 -10.39 -22.67
CA ASN A 173 -26.17 -11.71 -23.23
C ASN A 173 -24.67 -12.10 -23.21
N LEU A 174 -23.78 -11.33 -22.59
CA LEU A 174 -22.40 -11.76 -22.38
C LEU A 174 -22.17 -12.21 -20.93
N PHE A 175 -21.80 -13.48 -20.75
CA PHE A 175 -21.16 -13.93 -19.51
C PHE A 175 -19.83 -13.17 -19.36
N LEU A 176 -19.78 -12.24 -18.42
CA LEU A 176 -18.54 -11.57 -18.03
C LEU A 176 -17.79 -12.45 -17.03
N ASP A 177 -16.59 -12.89 -17.40
CA ASP A 177 -15.72 -13.60 -16.49
C ASP A 177 -15.27 -12.67 -15.34
N ASN A 178 -14.95 -13.24 -14.18
CA ASN A 178 -14.48 -12.50 -12.99
C ASN A 178 -13.26 -11.62 -13.29
N ALA A 179 -12.44 -12.00 -14.28
CA ALA A 179 -11.34 -11.19 -14.77
C ALA A 179 -11.82 -9.83 -15.35
N ALA A 180 -12.95 -9.79 -16.06
CA ALA A 180 -13.50 -8.56 -16.64
C ALA A 180 -14.02 -7.57 -15.57
N LEU A 181 -14.33 -8.09 -14.37
CA LEU A 181 -14.84 -7.33 -13.23
C LEU A 181 -13.75 -6.92 -12.23
N ASN A 182 -12.47 -7.26 -12.50
CA ASN A 182 -11.37 -7.18 -11.53
C ASN A 182 -11.69 -7.94 -10.23
N LEU A 183 -12.41 -9.07 -10.31
CA LEU A 183 -12.77 -9.94 -9.17
C LEU A 183 -12.19 -11.36 -9.31
N GLY A 184 -11.30 -11.56 -10.29
CA GLY A 184 -10.55 -12.80 -10.45
C GLY A 184 -9.74 -13.16 -9.20
N ILE A 185 -9.35 -14.43 -9.09
CA ILE A 185 -8.48 -14.91 -8.02
C ILE A 185 -7.16 -14.12 -8.07
N GLY A 186 -6.77 -13.50 -6.94
CA GLY A 186 -5.57 -12.65 -6.85
C GLY A 186 -5.74 -11.21 -7.36
N SER A 187 -6.94 -10.78 -7.77
CA SER A 187 -7.19 -9.38 -8.13
C SER A 187 -7.17 -8.46 -6.89
N PRO A 188 -6.66 -7.22 -7.00
CA PRO A 188 -6.59 -6.30 -5.86
C PRO A 188 -7.93 -6.15 -5.15
N ARG A 189 -9.00 -5.92 -5.92
CA ARG A 189 -10.36 -5.70 -5.43
C ARG A 189 -10.94 -6.87 -4.63
N ARG A 190 -10.61 -8.11 -5.03
CA ARG A 190 -11.06 -9.31 -4.30
C ARG A 190 -10.35 -9.40 -2.94
N VAL A 191 -9.06 -9.09 -2.89
CA VAL A 191 -8.27 -9.07 -1.65
C VAL A 191 -8.80 -8.01 -0.67
N GLU A 192 -9.23 -6.84 -1.16
CA GLU A 192 -9.86 -5.81 -0.31
C GLU A 192 -11.17 -6.34 0.32
N LEU A 193 -12.03 -7.00 -0.48
CA LEU A 193 -13.28 -7.60 0.01
C LEU A 193 -13.04 -8.73 1.03
N GLU A 194 -12.02 -9.57 0.83
CA GLU A 194 -11.68 -10.66 1.76
C GLU A 194 -11.11 -10.13 3.09
N SER A 195 -10.58 -8.91 3.10
CA SER A 195 -10.01 -8.23 4.28
C SER A 195 -11.08 -7.63 5.22
N ALA A 196 -12.36 -7.74 4.88
CA ALA A 196 -13.49 -7.13 5.57
C ALA A 196 -14.02 -7.90 6.81
N ARG A 197 -13.18 -8.73 7.44
CA ARG A 197 -13.59 -9.62 8.55
C ARG A 197 -13.68 -8.96 9.91
#